data_AF-A0A6B3USH9-F1
#
_entry.id   AF-A0A6B3USH9-F1
#
_cell.length_a   1.000
_cell.length_b   1.000
_cell.length_c   1.000
_cell.angle_alpha   90.00
_cell.angle_beta   90.00
_cell.angle_gamma   90.00
#
_symmetry.space_group_name_H-M   'P 1'
#
loop_
_entity.id
_entity.type
_entity.pdbx_description
1 polymer ?
#
loop_
_entity_poly.entity_id
_entity_poly.type
_entity_poly.pdbx_seq_one_letter_code
_entity_poly.pdbx_strand_id
1 'polypeptide(L)'
;MTLKFLSAAGALTVLALASGASAQTAPAAAPAVSGGPALPGVCVYSGVRTIATSNAGKAVETRMNQLEQAVEADLKSQATALDTEAKALQAAQATQANDPAFQQRVFSFNQKKAQFERKFQIRNKELEVTKGKAIERIAKEAQPLVQQAYTERNCSLMIDRSAVLAGNAQMDVTDLVISKLNAKLPPFSFERENLEAQLQQQAAAAAPKPAAPAAAKK
;
A
#
# COMPACT_ATOMS: atom_id res chain seq x y z
N MET A 1 -20.16 17.30 26.54
CA MET A 1 -20.42 18.74 26.29
C MET A 1 -20.15 18.95 24.81
N THR A 2 -21.06 19.31 23.90
CA THR A 2 -22.29 20.14 23.85
C THR A 2 -22.82 19.99 22.39
N LEU A 3 -24.06 20.23 21.98
CA LEU A 3 -25.40 20.21 22.57
C LEU A 3 -26.33 19.86 21.38
N LYS A 4 -27.30 18.97 21.60
CA LYS A 4 -28.39 18.66 20.65
C LYS A 4 -29.38 19.83 20.64
N PHE A 5 -29.85 20.25 19.47
CA PHE A 5 -31.05 21.09 19.34
C PHE A 5 -32.26 20.20 19.00
N LEU A 6 -33.16 20.09 19.97
CA LEU A 6 -34.55 19.68 19.81
C LEU A 6 -35.37 20.91 19.36
N SER A 7 -36.26 20.73 18.38
CA SER A 7 -37.45 21.58 18.23
C SER A 7 -38.69 20.70 18.09
N ALA A 8 -39.64 20.97 18.97
CA ALA A 8 -40.94 20.31 19.17
C ALA A 8 -41.95 20.73 18.08
N ALA A 9 -42.70 19.79 17.51
CA ALA A 9 -44.08 19.39 17.87
C ALA A 9 -45.20 20.29 17.29
N GLY A 10 -46.00 19.69 16.40
CA GLY A 10 -47.35 20.11 16.03
C GLY A 10 -48.13 18.87 15.55
N ALA A 11 -49.10 18.41 16.35
CA ALA A 11 -50.05 17.33 16.04
C ALA A 11 -51.27 17.93 15.31
N LEU A 12 -52.02 17.26 14.41
CA LEU A 12 -52.93 16.13 14.66
C LEU A 12 -53.52 15.56 13.33
N THR A 13 -53.56 14.22 13.23
CA THR A 13 -54.62 13.30 12.71
C THR A 13 -55.20 13.37 11.28
N VAL A 14 -55.09 12.26 10.52
CA VAL A 14 -56.14 11.24 10.17
C VAL A 14 -55.79 10.45 8.88
N LEU A 15 -55.89 9.11 8.97
CA LEU A 15 -56.08 8.03 7.95
C LEU A 15 -55.34 8.04 6.59
N ALA A 16 -54.52 7.00 6.37
CA ALA A 16 -54.76 5.93 5.37
C ALA A 16 -53.57 4.95 5.34
N LEU A 17 -53.84 3.67 5.62
CA LEU A 17 -52.90 2.58 5.34
C LEU A 17 -52.89 2.32 3.84
N ALA A 18 -52.01 2.99 3.11
CA ALA A 18 -51.62 2.60 1.77
C ALA A 18 -50.18 2.10 1.83
N SER A 19 -50.00 0.82 1.49
CA SER A 19 -48.70 0.18 1.27
C SER A 19 -47.98 0.83 0.09
N GLY A 20 -47.44 2.04 0.31
CA GLY A 20 -46.63 2.75 -0.65
C GLY A 20 -45.21 2.22 -0.59
N ALA A 21 -44.85 1.40 -1.58
CA ALA A 21 -43.46 1.09 -1.87
C ALA A 21 -42.68 2.42 -1.97
N SER A 22 -41.84 2.69 -0.98
CA SER A 22 -40.91 3.81 -1.02
C SER A 22 -39.88 3.49 -2.09
N ALA A 23 -40.13 3.95 -3.31
CA ALA A 23 -39.12 4.02 -4.36
C ALA A 23 -38.04 4.99 -3.87
N GLN A 24 -37.02 4.45 -3.20
CA GLN A 24 -35.78 5.15 -2.96
C GLN A 24 -35.21 5.48 -4.34
N THR A 25 -35.39 6.73 -4.76
CA THR A 25 -34.75 7.28 -5.95
C THR A 25 -33.25 7.15 -5.74
N ALA A 26 -32.64 6.17 -6.42
CA ALA A 26 -31.21 6.05 -6.52
C ALA A 26 -30.66 7.40 -7.02
N PRO A 27 -29.50 7.87 -6.50
CA PRO A 27 -28.90 9.11 -6.98
C PRO A 27 -28.75 9.01 -8.50
N ALA A 28 -29.37 9.94 -9.21
CA ALA A 28 -29.27 10.04 -10.66
C ALA A 28 -27.79 10.12 -11.02
N ALA A 29 -27.31 9.14 -11.79
CA ALA A 29 -25.97 9.18 -12.34
C ALA A 29 -25.82 10.50 -13.10
N ALA A 30 -24.76 11.26 -12.79
CA ALA A 30 -24.47 12.50 -13.50
C ALA A 30 -24.44 12.21 -15.02
N PRO A 31 -25.01 13.12 -15.85
CA PRO A 31 -25.08 12.90 -17.28
C PRO A 31 -23.66 12.65 -17.81
N ALA A 32 -23.45 11.47 -18.40
CA ALA A 32 -22.21 11.15 -19.07
C ALA A 32 -22.01 12.23 -20.14
N VAL A 33 -20.87 12.91 -20.10
CA VAL A 33 -20.50 13.86 -21.16
C VAL A 33 -20.44 13.06 -22.45
N SER A 34 -21.48 13.17 -23.29
CA SER A 34 -21.52 12.44 -24.56
C SER A 34 -20.50 13.08 -25.48
N GLY A 35 -19.29 12.53 -25.50
CA GLY A 35 -18.27 12.92 -26.46
C GLY A 35 -18.78 12.71 -27.89
N GLY A 36 -18.06 13.29 -28.86
CA GLY A 36 -18.26 12.96 -30.28
C GLY A 36 -18.06 11.46 -30.58
N PRO A 37 -18.29 11.03 -31.83
CA PRO A 37 -18.17 9.62 -32.20
C PRO A 37 -16.78 9.04 -31.86
N ALA A 38 -16.73 7.75 -31.58
CA ALA A 38 -15.46 7.06 -31.34
C ALA A 38 -14.58 7.10 -32.60
N LEU A 39 -13.30 7.39 -32.42
CA LEU A 39 -12.34 7.43 -33.53
C LEU A 39 -11.87 6.01 -33.83
N PRO A 40 -12.02 5.50 -35.08
CA PRO A 40 -11.53 4.18 -35.45
C PRO A 40 -10.04 4.02 -35.18
N GLY A 41 -9.67 2.91 -34.53
CA GLY A 41 -8.27 2.60 -34.23
C GLY A 41 -7.65 3.42 -33.09
N VAL A 42 -8.35 4.34 -32.45
CA VAL A 42 -7.81 5.06 -31.28
C VAL A 42 -8.34 4.42 -30.01
N CYS A 43 -7.42 3.97 -29.16
CA CYS A 43 -7.71 3.35 -27.88
C CYS A 43 -7.08 4.13 -26.73
N VAL A 44 -7.74 4.11 -25.58
CA VAL A 44 -7.25 4.69 -24.33
C VAL A 44 -7.11 3.59 -23.29
N TYR A 45 -6.03 3.62 -22.53
CA TYR A 45 -5.75 2.61 -21.50
C TYR A 45 -5.18 3.26 -20.25
N SER A 46 -5.58 2.78 -19.07
CA SER A 46 -5.00 3.19 -17.79
C SER A 46 -4.37 2.01 -17.05
N GLY A 47 -3.04 1.99 -16.97
CA GLY A 47 -2.33 1.03 -16.13
C GLY A 47 -2.67 1.22 -14.64
N VAL A 48 -2.70 2.47 -14.17
CA VAL A 48 -3.00 2.82 -12.78
C VAL A 48 -4.39 2.31 -12.36
N ARG A 49 -5.42 2.57 -13.17
CA ARG A 49 -6.78 2.08 -12.88
C ARG A 49 -6.85 0.56 -13.00
N THR A 50 -6.16 -0.04 -13.96
CA THR A 50 -6.11 -1.51 -14.10
C THR A 50 -5.59 -2.16 -12.83
N ILE A 51 -4.47 -1.68 -12.30
CA ILE A 51 -3.91 -2.17 -11.05
C ILE A 51 -4.89 -1.90 -9.90
N ALA A 52 -5.29 -0.64 -9.68
CA ALA A 52 -6.09 -0.24 -8.51
C ALA A 52 -7.47 -0.91 -8.42
N THR A 53 -8.09 -1.25 -9.56
CA THR A 53 -9.46 -1.79 -9.58
C THR A 53 -9.51 -3.32 -9.74
N SER A 54 -8.41 -3.95 -10.15
CA SER A 54 -8.31 -5.41 -10.25
C SER A 54 -8.44 -6.09 -8.89
N ASN A 55 -8.91 -7.34 -8.90
CA ASN A 55 -8.99 -8.18 -7.70
C ASN A 55 -7.62 -8.38 -7.06
N ALA A 56 -6.58 -8.56 -7.89
CA ALA A 56 -5.20 -8.67 -7.43
C ALA A 56 -4.73 -7.37 -6.75
N GLY A 57 -5.02 -6.19 -7.33
CA GLY A 57 -4.65 -4.91 -6.72
C GLY A 57 -5.34 -4.63 -5.39
N LYS A 58 -6.64 -4.94 -5.28
CA LYS A 58 -7.39 -4.86 -4.02
C LYS A 58 -6.82 -5.79 -2.94
N ALA A 59 -6.38 -6.99 -3.35
CA ALA A 59 -5.73 -7.93 -2.44
C ALA A 59 -4.36 -7.40 -1.97
N VAL A 60 -3.58 -6.77 -2.87
CA VAL A 60 -2.32 -6.10 -2.52
C VAL A 60 -2.57 -4.98 -1.51
N GLU A 61 -3.57 -4.12 -1.73
CA GLU A 61 -3.92 -3.05 -0.78
C GLU A 61 -4.28 -3.61 0.61
N THR A 62 -5.14 -4.63 0.64
CA THR A 62 -5.53 -5.30 1.89
C THR A 62 -4.31 -5.89 2.60
N ARG A 63 -3.40 -6.54 1.85
CA ARG A 63 -2.18 -7.13 2.42
C ARG A 63 -1.21 -6.06 2.92
N MET A 64 -1.04 -4.95 2.20
CA MET A 64 -0.20 -3.84 2.64
C MET A 64 -0.71 -3.24 3.94
N ASN A 65 -2.03 -3.03 4.09
CA ASN A 65 -2.62 -2.55 5.34
C ASN A 65 -2.32 -3.48 6.52
N GLN A 66 -2.35 -4.80 6.30
CA GLN A 66 -1.98 -5.79 7.33
C GLN A 66 -0.49 -5.72 7.69
N LEU A 67 0.39 -5.56 6.69
CA LEU A 67 1.83 -5.44 6.91
C LEU A 67 2.18 -4.14 7.66
N GLU A 68 1.51 -3.04 7.34
CA GLU A 68 1.63 -1.76 8.03
C GLU A 68 1.20 -1.88 9.49
N GLN A 69 0.05 -2.49 9.78
CA GLN A 69 -0.41 -2.74 11.16
C GLN A 69 0.58 -3.61 11.95
N ALA A 70 1.16 -4.64 11.32
CA ALA A 70 2.16 -5.49 11.96
C ALA A 70 3.45 -4.72 12.27
N VAL A 71 3.90 -3.84 11.38
CA VAL A 71 5.05 -2.95 11.59
C VAL A 71 4.75 -1.93 12.70
N GLU A 72 3.58 -1.31 12.70
CA GLU A 72 3.18 -0.35 13.72
C GLU A 72 3.16 -1.00 15.11
N ALA A 73 2.60 -2.22 15.23
CA ALA A 73 2.60 -2.96 16.49
C ALA A 73 4.02 -3.27 17.00
N ASP A 74 4.93 -3.73 16.13
CA ASP A 74 6.34 -3.98 16.47
C ASP A 74 7.02 -2.69 16.96
N LEU A 75 6.88 -1.59 16.21
CA LEU A 75 7.53 -0.32 16.54
C LEU A 75 6.94 0.33 17.80
N LYS A 76 5.62 0.26 18.00
CA LYS A 76 4.94 0.79 19.19
C LYS A 76 5.43 0.10 20.46
N SER A 77 5.57 -1.23 20.44
CA SER A 77 6.09 -1.98 21.59
C SER A 77 7.49 -1.52 22.01
N GLN A 78 8.38 -1.29 21.05
CA GLN A 78 9.74 -0.82 21.27
C GLN A 78 9.76 0.64 21.74
N ALA A 79 8.91 1.48 21.16
CA ALA A 79 8.78 2.87 21.59
C ALA A 79 8.33 2.97 23.05
N THR A 80 7.36 2.15 23.48
CA THR A 80 6.92 2.08 24.89
C THR A 80 8.04 1.61 25.83
N ALA A 81 8.84 0.62 25.41
CA ALA A 81 10.00 0.17 26.18
C ALA A 81 11.05 1.29 26.35
N LEU A 82 11.36 2.02 25.27
CA LEU A 82 12.27 3.16 25.31
C LEU A 82 11.74 4.31 26.19
N ASP A 83 10.45 4.63 26.11
CA ASP A 83 9.84 5.67 26.97
C ASP A 83 9.91 5.30 28.46
N THR A 84 9.67 4.03 28.78
CA THR A 84 9.78 3.53 30.16
C THR A 84 11.22 3.64 30.68
N GLU A 85 12.19 3.23 29.86
CA GLU A 85 13.62 3.33 30.20
C GLU A 85 14.07 4.80 30.35
N ALA A 86 13.58 5.69 29.47
CA ALA A 86 13.86 7.12 29.56
C ALA A 86 13.39 7.72 30.89
N LYS A 87 12.15 7.42 31.31
CA LYS A 87 11.60 7.88 32.60
C LYS A 87 12.39 7.33 33.79
N ALA A 88 12.80 6.07 33.74
CA ALA A 88 13.61 5.45 34.78
C ALA A 88 14.99 6.12 34.91
N LEU A 89 15.64 6.43 33.77
CA LEU A 89 16.91 7.16 33.76
C LEU A 89 16.76 8.59 34.29
N GLN A 90 15.69 9.29 33.90
CA GLN A 90 15.41 10.65 34.38
C GLN A 90 15.21 10.68 35.90
N ALA A 91 14.45 9.74 36.46
CA ALA A 91 14.23 9.65 37.91
C ALA A 91 15.52 9.34 38.69
N ALA A 92 16.40 8.50 38.13
CA ALA A 92 17.67 8.13 38.74
C ALA A 92 18.73 9.24 38.68
N GLN A 93 18.63 10.15 37.72
CA GLN A 93 19.65 11.16 37.45
C GLN A 93 20.01 12.03 38.66
N ALA A 94 19.00 12.44 39.45
CA ALA A 94 19.23 13.34 40.59
C ALA A 94 20.09 12.73 41.72
N THR A 95 20.12 11.40 41.83
CA THR A 95 20.82 10.69 42.93
C THR A 95 21.99 9.85 42.45
N GLN A 96 22.03 9.46 41.17
CA GLN A 96 22.99 8.49 40.62
C GLN A 96 23.87 9.06 39.51
N ALA A 97 23.85 10.37 39.23
CA ALA A 97 24.60 10.95 38.10
C ALA A 97 26.11 10.63 38.09
N ASN A 98 26.73 10.50 39.26
CA ASN A 98 28.16 10.20 39.40
C ASN A 98 28.48 8.69 39.47
N ASP A 99 27.46 7.82 39.46
CA ASP A 99 27.62 6.37 39.47
C ASP A 99 28.06 5.86 38.07
N PRO A 100 29.21 5.17 37.93
CA PRO A 100 29.62 4.56 36.68
C PRO A 100 28.55 3.63 36.05
N ALA A 101 27.77 2.93 36.87
CA ALA A 101 26.69 2.07 36.39
C ALA A 101 25.52 2.87 35.79
N PHE A 102 25.24 4.07 36.30
CA PHE A 102 24.27 4.98 35.68
C PHE A 102 24.76 5.45 34.32
N GLN A 103 26.02 5.87 34.21
CA GLN A 103 26.62 6.31 32.94
C GLN A 103 26.56 5.20 31.87
N GLN A 104 26.85 3.96 32.26
CA GLN A 104 26.74 2.80 31.35
C GLN A 104 25.29 2.56 30.87
N ARG A 105 24.29 2.73 31.74
CA ARG A 105 22.88 2.63 31.35
C ARG A 105 22.47 3.74 30.38
N VAL A 106 22.89 4.98 30.62
CA VAL A 106 22.65 6.12 29.70
C VAL A 106 23.27 5.83 28.32
N PHE A 107 24.51 5.32 28.29
CA PHE A 107 25.17 4.94 27.05
C PHE A 107 24.41 3.83 26.29
N SER A 108 23.99 2.77 26.99
CA SER A 108 23.19 1.69 26.39
C SER A 108 21.85 2.20 25.86
N PHE A 109 21.17 3.06 26.61
CA PHE A 109 19.91 3.68 26.17
C PHE A 109 20.08 4.50 24.89
N ASN A 110 21.13 5.33 24.80
CA ASN A 110 21.43 6.09 23.59
C ASN A 110 21.69 5.17 22.38
N GLN A 111 22.37 4.05 22.57
CA GLN A 111 22.54 3.04 21.51
C GLN A 111 21.20 2.43 21.08
N LYS A 112 20.33 2.07 22.03
CA LYS A 112 18.99 1.53 21.73
C LYS A 112 18.14 2.54 20.96
N LYS A 113 18.18 3.83 21.33
CA LYS A 113 17.50 4.90 20.57
C LYS A 113 17.99 4.97 19.12
N ALA A 114 19.30 5.02 18.92
CA ALA A 114 19.89 5.05 17.58
C ALA A 114 19.54 3.79 16.76
N GLN A 115 19.49 2.62 17.40
CA GLN A 115 19.05 1.37 16.75
C GLN A 115 17.56 1.44 16.37
N PHE A 116 16.70 1.95 17.25
CA PHE A 116 15.28 2.11 16.97
C PHE A 116 15.02 3.07 15.81
N GLU A 117 15.69 4.22 15.77
CA GLU A 117 15.59 5.17 14.66
C GLU A 117 15.98 4.53 13.32
N ARG A 118 17.09 3.77 13.29
CA ARG A 118 17.48 3.01 12.09
C ARG A 118 16.43 1.97 11.69
N LYS A 119 15.94 1.19 12.67
CA LYS A 119 14.90 0.17 12.43
C LYS A 119 13.63 0.80 11.86
N PHE A 120 13.19 1.94 12.38
CA PHE A 120 12.05 2.69 11.87
C PHE A 120 12.22 3.05 10.39
N GLN A 121 13.36 3.62 10.00
CA GLN A 121 13.65 3.98 8.61
C GLN A 121 13.68 2.75 7.70
N ILE A 122 14.31 1.66 8.15
CA ILE A 122 14.37 0.40 7.40
C ILE A 122 12.96 -0.16 7.17
N ARG A 123 12.12 -0.21 8.20
CA ARG A 123 10.75 -0.74 8.10
C ARG A 123 9.89 0.05 7.10
N ASN A 124 10.00 1.36 7.09
CA ASN A 124 9.30 2.20 6.12
C ASN A 124 9.78 1.93 4.69
N LYS A 125 11.11 1.80 4.49
CA LYS A 125 11.66 1.48 3.18
C LYS A 125 11.27 0.09 2.71
N GLU A 126 11.25 -0.89 3.61
CA GLU A 126 10.79 -2.24 3.34
C GLU A 126 9.33 -2.25 2.83
N LEU A 127 8.43 -1.51 3.48
CA LEU A 127 7.03 -1.39 3.04
C LEU A 127 6.92 -0.75 1.64
N GLU A 128 7.67 0.31 1.37
CA GLU A 128 7.71 0.98 0.06
C GLU A 128 8.16 0.01 -1.05
N VAL A 129 9.28 -0.69 -0.84
CA VAL A 129 9.81 -1.66 -1.79
C VAL A 129 8.86 -2.85 -1.97
N THR A 130 8.26 -3.33 -0.88
CA THR A 130 7.26 -4.41 -0.91
C THR A 130 6.08 -4.02 -1.81
N LYS A 131 5.52 -2.83 -1.61
CA LYS A 131 4.42 -2.31 -2.44
C LYS A 131 4.83 -2.19 -3.91
N GLY A 132 6.02 -1.65 -4.17
CA GLY A 132 6.56 -1.52 -5.52
C GLY A 132 6.64 -2.87 -6.25
N LYS A 133 7.20 -3.90 -5.61
CA LYS A 133 7.30 -5.26 -6.18
C LYS A 133 5.94 -5.91 -6.42
N ALA A 134 5.00 -5.73 -5.49
CA ALA A 134 3.64 -6.26 -5.66
C ALA A 134 2.93 -5.63 -6.87
N ILE A 135 3.06 -4.30 -7.04
CA ILE A 135 2.52 -3.58 -8.19
C ILE A 135 3.23 -4.01 -9.48
N GLU A 136 4.56 -4.14 -9.47
CA GLU A 136 5.35 -4.58 -10.62
C GLU A 136 4.91 -5.97 -11.10
N ARG A 137 4.65 -6.89 -10.17
CA ARG A 137 4.12 -8.22 -10.50
C ARG A 137 2.78 -8.12 -11.24
N ILE A 138 1.84 -7.31 -10.75
CA ILE A 138 0.54 -7.11 -11.42
C ILE A 138 0.74 -6.51 -12.81
N ALA A 139 1.60 -5.51 -12.95
CA ALA A 139 1.89 -4.86 -14.22
C ALA A 139 2.46 -5.84 -15.25
N LYS A 140 3.39 -6.71 -14.84
CA LYS A 140 3.95 -7.78 -15.70
C LYS A 140 2.87 -8.75 -16.19
N GLU A 141 1.97 -9.15 -15.31
CA GLU A 141 0.85 -10.06 -15.68
C GLU A 141 -0.19 -9.38 -16.59
N ALA A 142 -0.38 -8.07 -16.43
CA ALA A 142 -1.29 -7.27 -17.26
C ALA A 142 -0.75 -7.02 -18.67
N GLN A 143 0.57 -6.92 -18.86
CA GLN A 143 1.19 -6.58 -20.14
C GLN A 143 0.70 -7.40 -21.35
N PRO A 144 0.67 -8.76 -21.32
CA PRO A 144 0.14 -9.54 -22.43
C PRO A 144 -1.38 -9.32 -22.65
N LEU A 145 -2.12 -8.93 -21.61
CA LEU A 145 -3.56 -8.68 -21.70
C LEU A 145 -3.86 -7.34 -22.36
N VAL A 146 -3.00 -6.34 -22.16
CA VAL A 146 -3.05 -5.07 -22.89
C VAL A 146 -2.82 -5.31 -24.38
N GLN A 147 -1.85 -6.15 -24.76
CA GLN A 147 -1.62 -6.53 -26.16
C GLN A 147 -2.82 -7.25 -26.78
N GLN A 148 -3.42 -8.19 -26.04
CA GLN A 148 -4.65 -8.86 -26.49
C GLN A 148 -5.80 -7.85 -26.69
N ALA A 149 -6.01 -6.94 -25.74
CA ALA A 149 -7.03 -5.89 -25.87
C ALA A 149 -6.75 -4.95 -27.06
N TYR A 150 -5.48 -4.64 -27.31
CA TYR A 150 -5.04 -3.83 -28.45
C TYR A 150 -5.46 -4.49 -29.78
N THR A 151 -5.18 -5.78 -29.95
CA THR A 151 -5.56 -6.53 -31.15
C THR A 151 -7.08 -6.75 -31.24
N GLU A 152 -7.73 -7.18 -30.15
CA GLU A 152 -9.17 -7.48 -30.12
C GLU A 152 -10.03 -6.25 -30.45
N ARG A 153 -9.57 -5.06 -30.05
CA ARG A 153 -10.27 -3.79 -30.31
C ARG A 153 -9.81 -3.11 -31.60
N ASN A 154 -8.95 -3.76 -32.39
CA ASN A 154 -8.37 -3.23 -33.63
C ASN A 154 -7.76 -1.83 -33.41
N CYS A 155 -7.02 -1.66 -32.32
CA CYS A 155 -6.34 -0.41 -32.03
C CYS A 155 -5.19 -0.20 -33.04
N SER A 156 -5.08 1.00 -33.58
CA SER A 156 -3.97 1.51 -34.37
C SER A 156 -3.06 2.44 -33.55
N LEU A 157 -3.62 3.05 -32.50
CA LEU A 157 -2.94 3.91 -31.54
C LEU A 157 -3.51 3.65 -30.14
N MET A 158 -2.66 3.54 -29.14
CA MET A 158 -3.06 3.46 -27.73
C MET A 158 -2.43 4.61 -26.94
N ILE A 159 -3.27 5.36 -26.24
CA ILE A 159 -2.89 6.52 -25.46
C ILE A 159 -3.10 6.21 -23.97
N ASP A 160 -2.16 6.62 -23.13
CA ASP A 160 -2.36 6.52 -21.69
C ASP A 160 -3.46 7.48 -21.22
N ARG A 161 -4.36 7.01 -20.35
CA ARG A 161 -5.50 7.79 -19.85
C ARG A 161 -5.08 9.08 -19.14
N SER A 162 -3.88 9.15 -18.56
CA SER A 162 -3.37 10.36 -17.91
C SER A 162 -3.12 11.52 -18.88
N ALA A 163 -2.92 11.23 -20.18
CA ALA A 163 -2.76 12.23 -21.23
C ALA A 163 -4.10 12.65 -21.87
N VAL A 164 -5.21 12.01 -21.51
CA VAL A 164 -6.54 12.27 -22.07
C VAL A 164 -7.41 12.91 -21.01
N LEU A 165 -7.79 14.18 -21.16
CA LEU A 165 -8.69 14.85 -20.21
C LEU A 165 -10.12 14.29 -20.32
N ALA A 166 -10.64 14.22 -21.55
CA ALA A 166 -11.94 13.66 -21.87
C ALA A 166 -11.86 12.90 -23.21
N GLY A 167 -12.64 11.84 -23.33
CA GLY A 167 -12.70 11.03 -24.55
C GLY A 167 -13.97 10.18 -24.56
N ASN A 168 -14.37 9.73 -25.75
CA ASN A 168 -15.48 8.79 -25.87
C ASN A 168 -15.13 7.48 -25.13
N ALA A 169 -15.98 7.07 -24.18
CA ALA A 169 -15.76 5.88 -23.36
C ALA A 169 -15.62 4.58 -24.18
N GLN A 170 -16.17 4.53 -25.39
CA GLN A 170 -16.00 3.38 -26.29
C GLN A 170 -14.55 3.17 -26.73
N MET A 171 -13.70 4.21 -26.69
CA MET A 171 -12.27 4.10 -26.99
C MET A 171 -11.47 3.57 -25.78
N ASP A 172 -12.04 3.58 -24.57
CA ASP A 172 -11.34 3.11 -23.37
C ASP A 172 -11.39 1.56 -23.30
N VAL A 173 -10.22 0.93 -23.26
CA VAL A 173 -10.08 -0.53 -23.17
C VAL A 173 -9.73 -1.01 -21.77
N THR A 174 -9.64 -0.10 -20.80
CA THR A 174 -9.19 -0.41 -19.43
C THR A 174 -10.05 -1.47 -18.76
N ASP A 175 -11.39 -1.39 -18.90
CA ASP A 175 -12.31 -2.38 -18.31
C ASP A 175 -12.15 -3.77 -18.92
N LEU A 176 -11.85 -3.85 -20.22
CA LEU A 176 -11.55 -5.12 -20.88
C LEU A 176 -10.28 -5.76 -20.31
N VAL A 177 -9.22 -4.97 -20.11
CA VAL A 177 -7.97 -5.45 -19.51
C VAL A 177 -8.18 -5.87 -18.06
N ILE A 178 -8.94 -5.11 -17.26
CA ILE A 178 -9.28 -5.47 -15.87
C ILE A 178 -10.02 -6.81 -15.83
N SER A 179 -11.01 -7.01 -16.70
CA SER A 179 -11.76 -8.27 -16.78
C SER A 179 -10.85 -9.46 -17.08
N LYS A 180 -9.98 -9.34 -18.10
CA LYS A 180 -9.00 -10.38 -18.44
C LYS A 180 -8.01 -10.64 -17.30
N LEU A 181 -7.55 -9.58 -16.62
CA LEU A 181 -6.62 -9.70 -15.51
C LEU A 181 -7.25 -10.42 -14.33
N ASN A 182 -8.50 -10.09 -13.99
CA ASN A 182 -9.25 -10.77 -12.93
C ASN A 182 -9.51 -12.24 -13.22
N ALA A 183 -9.65 -12.62 -14.50
CA ALA A 183 -9.80 -14.01 -14.90
C ALA A 183 -8.49 -14.79 -14.83
N LYS A 184 -7.34 -14.14 -15.09
CA LYS A 184 -6.03 -14.80 -15.19
C LYS A 184 -5.22 -14.78 -13.89
N LEU A 185 -5.26 -13.68 -13.15
CA LEU A 185 -4.45 -13.45 -11.96
C LEU A 185 -5.32 -13.53 -10.70
N PRO A 186 -5.33 -14.68 -9.99
CA PRO A 186 -5.98 -14.77 -8.71
C PRO A 186 -5.30 -13.84 -7.68
N PRO A 187 -6.01 -13.44 -6.60
CA PRO A 187 -5.39 -12.80 -5.45
C PRO A 187 -4.17 -13.57 -4.95
N PHE A 188 -3.11 -12.86 -4.56
CA PHE A 188 -1.89 -13.47 -4.05
C PHE A 188 -1.45 -12.82 -2.73
N SER A 189 -0.80 -13.61 -1.89
CA SER A 189 -0.16 -13.13 -0.66
C SER A 189 1.34 -12.95 -0.88
N PHE A 190 1.95 -12.11 -0.06
CA PHE A 190 3.38 -11.82 -0.03
C PHE A 190 3.77 -11.33 1.37
N GLU A 191 5.06 -11.45 1.68
CA GLU A 191 5.64 -10.95 2.91
C GLU A 191 6.31 -9.60 2.69
N ARG A 192 6.50 -8.87 3.79
CA ARG A 192 7.32 -7.66 3.75
C ARG A 192 8.75 -8.03 3.34
N GLU A 193 9.31 -7.23 2.44
CA GLU A 193 10.73 -7.29 2.11
C GLU A 193 11.59 -7.12 3.36
N ASN A 194 12.70 -7.84 3.41
CA ASN A 194 13.68 -7.75 4.49
C ASN A 194 14.99 -7.19 3.93
N LEU A 195 15.13 -5.86 3.97
CA LEU A 195 16.27 -5.16 3.37
C LEU A 195 17.55 -5.43 4.15
N GLU A 196 17.46 -5.60 5.47
CA GLU A 196 18.61 -5.87 6.32
C GLU A 196 19.20 -7.26 6.03
N ALA A 197 18.36 -8.28 5.89
CA ALA A 197 18.80 -9.61 5.48
C ALA A 197 19.39 -9.61 4.06
N GLN A 198 18.82 -8.84 3.13
CA GLN A 198 19.34 -8.73 1.77
C GLN A 198 20.74 -8.10 1.72
N LEU A 199 20.96 -7.03 2.49
CA LEU A 199 22.28 -6.39 2.59
C LEU A 199 23.33 -7.33 3.20
N GLN A 200 22.96 -8.09 4.23
CA GLN A 200 23.84 -9.08 4.85
C GLN A 200 24.19 -10.22 3.88
N GLN A 201 23.21 -10.68 3.10
CA GLN A 201 23.42 -11.74 2.12
C GLN A 201 24.28 -11.27 0.94
N GLN A 202 24.12 -10.02 0.50
CA GLN A 202 24.99 -9.41 -0.52
C GLN A 202 26.42 -9.24 -0.01
N ALA A 203 26.62 -8.83 1.24
CA ALA A 203 27.95 -8.74 1.85
C ALA A 203 28.63 -10.11 1.96
N ALA A 204 27.88 -11.16 2.31
CA ALA A 204 28.39 -12.53 2.38
C ALA A 204 28.76 -13.09 1.00
N ALA A 205 27.99 -12.77 -0.05
CA ALA A 205 28.28 -13.19 -1.41
C ALA A 205 29.47 -12.45 -2.05
N ALA A 206 29.78 -11.23 -1.57
CA ALA A 206 30.92 -10.44 -2.03
C ALA A 206 32.24 -10.78 -1.31
N ALA A 207 32.22 -11.64 -0.28
CA ALA A 207 33.43 -12.04 0.43
C ALA A 207 34.30 -12.96 -0.44
N PRO A 208 35.62 -12.68 -0.59
CA PRO A 208 36.50 -13.52 -1.39
C PRO A 208 36.60 -14.93 -0.79
N LYS A 209 36.45 -15.95 -1.65
CA LYS A 209 36.60 -17.36 -1.28
C LYS A 209 38.01 -17.57 -0.69
N PRO A 210 38.17 -18.24 0.47
CA PRO A 210 39.49 -18.47 1.04
C PRO A 210 40.41 -19.15 0.02
N ALA A 211 41.59 -18.57 -0.21
CA ALA A 211 42.60 -19.16 -1.07
C ALA A 211 42.96 -20.55 -0.52
N ALA A 212 42.90 -21.57 -1.39
CA ALA A 212 43.30 -22.92 -1.02
C ALA A 212 44.76 -22.90 -0.51
N PRO A 213 45.07 -23.57 0.60
CA PRO A 213 46.44 -23.59 1.13
C PRO A 213 47.36 -24.18 0.06
N ALA A 214 48.40 -23.42 -0.29
CA ALA A 214 49.42 -23.86 -1.24
C ALA A 214 50.02 -25.18 -0.74
N ALA A 215 49.88 -26.23 -1.54
CA ALA A 215 50.48 -27.53 -1.26
C ALA A 215 52.01 -27.35 -1.14
N ALA A 216 52.53 -27.53 0.07
CA ALA A 216 53.96 -27.56 0.32
C ALA A 216 54.56 -28.74 -0.45
N LYS A 217 55.32 -28.45 -1.50
CA LYS A 217 56.14 -29.45 -2.18
C LYS A 217 57.30 -29.84 -1.24
N LYS A 218 57.39 -31.13 -0.93
CA LYS A 218 58.59 -31.77 -0.36
C LYS A 218 59.58 -32.06 -1.48
#